data_AF-G4TKT7-F1
#
_entry.id   AF-G4TKT7-F1
#
_cell.length_a   1.000
_cell.length_b   1.000
_cell.length_c   1.000
_cell.angle_alpha   90.00
_cell.angle_beta   90.00
_cell.angle_gamma   90.00
#
_symmetry.space_group_name_H-M   'P 1'
#
loop_
_entity.id
_entity.type
_entity.pdbx_description
1 polymer ?
#
loop_
_entity_poly.entity_id
_entity_poly.type
_entity_poly.pdbx_seq_one_letter_code
_entity_poly.pdbx_strand_id
1 'polypeptide(L)'
;MRAGFFAVFFASAVVLVSAAPFPFLQGPAAKAHHQAQADHHLRQAEVHLNHAETHDNHANAATANGNHQAAAHHIAQYNHHIQQFDHHTAEHERHQALADAHPNYPQPHRRNIDELD
;
A
#
# COMPACT_ATOMS: atom_id res chain seq x y z
N MET A 1 24.64 -28.77 39.83
CA MET A 1 24.32 -30.09 39.22
C MET A 1 23.00 -29.88 38.46
N ARG A 2 22.99 -29.52 37.16
CA ARG A 2 22.89 -30.39 35.95
C ARG A 2 22.00 -31.64 36.08
N ALA A 3 21.14 -31.79 35.06
CA ALA A 3 20.21 -32.88 34.68
C ALA A 3 18.94 -32.99 35.53
N GLY A 4 17.72 -33.17 35.01
CA GLY A 4 17.16 -33.61 33.72
C GLY A 4 15.80 -34.25 34.09
N PHE A 5 14.67 -34.06 33.41
CA PHE A 5 14.31 -34.76 32.17
C PHE A 5 12.94 -34.26 31.69
N PHE A 6 12.81 -34.18 30.37
CA PHE A 6 11.62 -33.82 29.61
C PHE A 6 10.55 -34.93 29.66
N ALA A 7 9.28 -34.54 29.74
CA ALA A 7 8.17 -35.35 29.24
C ALA A 7 7.22 -34.42 28.47
N VAL A 8 7.44 -34.38 27.16
CA VAL A 8 6.60 -33.74 26.16
C VAL A 8 5.32 -34.57 26.03
N PHE A 9 4.17 -34.01 26.40
CA PHE A 9 2.88 -34.53 25.95
C PHE A 9 2.40 -33.71 24.75
N PHE A 10 2.68 -34.27 23.57
CA PHE A 10 2.11 -33.91 22.29
C PHE A 10 0.63 -34.29 22.30
N ALA A 11 -0.27 -33.32 22.47
CA ALA A 11 -1.69 -33.50 22.18
C ALA A 11 -2.02 -32.75 20.90
N SER A 12 -1.92 -33.49 19.80
CA SER A 12 -2.27 -33.10 18.44
C SER A 12 -3.76 -32.81 18.30
N ALA A 13 -4.13 -31.53 18.27
CA ALA A 13 -5.34 -31.09 17.61
C ALA A 13 -4.95 -30.61 16.20
N VAL A 14 -4.91 -31.57 15.26
CA VAL A 14 -4.94 -31.24 13.82
C VAL A 14 -6.34 -30.71 13.55
N VAL A 15 -6.53 -29.40 13.75
CA VAL A 15 -7.61 -28.71 13.04
C VAL A 15 -7.13 -28.60 11.61
N LEU A 16 -7.61 -29.50 10.76
CA LEU A 16 -7.63 -29.35 9.31
C LEU A 16 -8.41 -28.06 8.97
N VAL A 17 -7.77 -26.91 9.15
CA VAL A 17 -8.16 -25.71 8.43
C VAL A 17 -7.71 -25.99 7.00
N SER A 18 -8.68 -26.43 6.21
CA SER A 18 -8.75 -26.28 4.76
C SER A 18 -7.73 -25.26 4.27
N ALA A 19 -6.59 -25.76 3.80
CA ALA A 19 -5.71 -25.03 2.92
C ALA A 19 -6.42 -24.94 1.55
N ALA A 20 -7.55 -24.24 1.51
CA ALA A 20 -7.83 -23.49 0.29
C ALA A 20 -6.64 -22.55 0.17
N PRO A 21 -5.76 -22.68 -0.85
CA PRO A 21 -4.80 -21.62 -1.09
C PRO A 21 -5.65 -20.36 -1.24
N PHE A 22 -5.53 -19.43 -0.29
CA PHE A 22 -5.94 -18.06 -0.57
C PHE A 22 -5.30 -17.75 -1.91
N PRO A 23 -6.09 -17.36 -2.94
CA PRO A 23 -5.52 -17.10 -4.24
C PRO A 23 -4.63 -15.87 -4.06
N PHE A 24 -3.34 -16.10 -3.77
CA PHE A 24 -2.31 -15.12 -4.01
C PHE A 24 -2.49 -14.77 -5.49
N LEU A 25 -2.93 -13.55 -5.77
CA LEU A 25 -3.00 -13.07 -7.14
C LEU A 25 -1.59 -13.26 -7.70
N GLN A 26 -1.47 -14.03 -8.78
CA GLN A 26 -0.21 -14.30 -9.46
C GLN A 26 -0.30 -13.82 -10.91
N GLY A 27 0.85 -13.48 -11.48
CA GLY A 27 0.95 -13.08 -12.87
C GLY A 27 0.18 -11.78 -13.18
N PRO A 28 -0.49 -11.68 -14.34
CA PRO A 28 -1.13 -10.45 -14.81
C PRO A 28 -2.16 -9.84 -13.84
N ALA A 29 -2.88 -10.66 -13.08
CA ALA A 29 -3.86 -10.17 -12.11
C ALA A 29 -3.19 -9.48 -10.91
N ALA A 30 -2.03 -10.00 -10.46
CA ALA A 30 -1.23 -9.39 -9.41
C ALA A 30 -0.65 -8.05 -9.85
N LYS A 31 -0.11 -8.02 -11.07
CA LYS A 31 0.37 -6.79 -11.71
C LYS A 31 -0.71 -5.73 -11.80
N ALA A 32 -1.89 -6.07 -12.34
CA ALA A 32 -3.00 -5.13 -12.48
C ALA A 32 -3.48 -4.60 -11.12
N HIS A 33 -3.52 -5.47 -10.10
CA HIS A 33 -3.88 -5.08 -8.74
C HIS A 33 -2.89 -4.06 -8.16
N HIS A 34 -1.58 -4.34 -8.23
CA HIS A 34 -0.57 -3.41 -7.72
C HIS A 34 -0.51 -2.11 -8.53
N GLN A 35 -0.73 -2.16 -9.84
CA GLN A 35 -0.80 -0.96 -10.65
C GLN A 35 -1.99 -0.08 -10.27
N ALA A 36 -3.17 -0.67 -10.02
CA ALA A 36 -4.33 0.07 -9.53
C ALA A 36 -4.08 0.71 -8.15
N GLN A 37 -3.32 0.04 -7.28
CA GLN A 37 -2.91 0.60 -5.98
C GLN A 37 -1.91 1.74 -6.14
N ALA A 38 -0.93 1.61 -7.04
CA ALA A 38 0.00 2.68 -7.37
C ALA A 38 -0.74 3.93 -7.87
N ASP A 39 -1.69 3.77 -8.80
CA ASP A 39 -2.50 4.87 -9.32
C ASP A 39 -3.38 5.51 -8.24
N HIS A 40 -3.92 4.68 -7.33
CA HIS A 40 -4.72 5.18 -6.21
C HIS A 40 -3.88 6.07 -5.28
N HIS A 41 -2.68 5.63 -4.92
CA HIS A 41 -1.80 6.41 -4.06
C HIS A 41 -1.27 7.67 -4.74
N LEU A 42 -1.00 7.63 -6.05
CA LEU A 42 -0.66 8.83 -6.80
C LEU A 42 -1.79 9.89 -6.72
N ARG A 43 -3.04 9.48 -6.93
CA ARG A 43 -4.20 10.39 -6.78
C ARG A 43 -4.33 10.94 -5.35
N GLN A 44 -4.06 10.13 -4.33
CA GLN A 44 -4.09 10.60 -2.94
C GLN A 44 -2.97 11.62 -2.67
N ALA A 45 -1.76 11.38 -3.19
CA ALA A 45 -0.65 12.32 -3.12
C ALA A 45 -1.05 13.67 -3.75
N GLU A 46 -1.60 13.66 -4.97
CA GLU A 46 -2.08 14.88 -5.64
C GLU A 46 -3.12 15.66 -4.81
N VAL A 47 -4.09 14.95 -4.21
CA VAL A 47 -5.09 15.58 -3.32
C VAL A 47 -4.42 16.25 -2.12
N HIS A 48 -3.46 15.58 -1.48
CA HIS A 48 -2.75 16.14 -0.35
C HIS A 48 -1.85 17.32 -0.72
N LEU A 49 -1.21 17.29 -1.89
CA LEU A 49 -0.44 18.43 -2.39
C LEU A 49 -1.35 19.66 -2.59
N ASN A 50 -2.51 19.47 -3.22
CA ASN A 50 -3.50 20.56 -3.40
C ASN A 50 -4.00 21.14 -2.06
N HIS A 51 -4.24 20.28 -1.07
CA HIS A 51 -4.61 20.73 0.28
C HIS A 51 -3.46 21.47 0.98
N ALA A 52 -2.22 21.01 0.82
CA ALA A 52 -1.05 21.69 1.34
C ALA A 52 -0.97 23.11 0.75
N GLU A 53 -1.02 23.26 -0.58
CA GLU A 53 -1.00 24.58 -1.24
C GLU A 53 -2.13 25.50 -0.75
N THR A 54 -3.33 24.95 -0.55
CA THR A 54 -4.46 25.71 0.01
C THR A 54 -4.14 26.25 1.41
N HIS A 55 -3.54 25.43 2.27
CA HIS A 55 -3.13 25.85 3.60
C HIS A 55 -1.94 26.81 3.61
N ASP A 56 -0.99 26.68 2.69
CA ASP A 56 0.09 27.66 2.52
C ASP A 56 -0.48 29.05 2.16
N ASN A 57 -1.40 29.10 1.20
CA ASN A 57 -2.09 30.33 0.83
C ASN A 57 -2.83 30.97 2.02
N HIS A 58 -3.51 30.16 2.83
CA HIS A 58 -4.17 30.64 4.05
C HIS A 58 -3.19 31.10 5.13
N ALA A 59 -2.05 30.43 5.29
CA ALA A 59 -1.00 30.85 6.21
C ALA A 59 -0.41 32.21 5.80
N ASN A 60 -0.16 32.41 4.50
CA ASN A 60 0.32 33.66 3.94
C ASN A 60 -0.69 34.80 4.15
N ALA A 61 -1.96 34.56 3.87
CA ALA A 61 -3.03 35.53 4.11
C ALA A 61 -3.18 35.87 5.61
N ALA A 62 -3.14 34.88 6.49
CA ALA A 62 -3.22 35.10 7.94
C ALA A 62 -2.02 35.90 8.47
N THR A 63 -0.82 35.62 7.95
CA THR A 63 0.40 36.36 8.29
C THR A 63 0.31 37.82 7.84
N ALA A 64 -0.14 38.07 6.60
CA ALA A 64 -0.32 39.42 6.08
C ALA A 64 -1.34 40.24 6.90
N ASN A 65 -2.35 39.58 7.46
CA ASN A 65 -3.36 40.20 8.31
C ASN A 65 -2.94 40.30 9.79
N GLY A 66 -1.72 39.90 10.16
CA GLY A 66 -1.21 39.91 11.53
C GLY A 66 -1.82 38.84 12.46
N ASN A 67 -2.60 37.90 11.93
CA ASN A 67 -3.18 36.80 12.69
C ASN A 67 -2.20 35.62 12.79
N HIS A 68 -1.20 35.78 13.65
CA HIS A 68 -0.12 34.78 13.81
C HIS A 68 -0.60 33.42 14.31
N GLN A 69 -1.68 33.37 15.11
CA GLN A 69 -2.25 32.11 15.58
C GLN A 69 -2.86 31.31 14.42
N ALA A 70 -3.65 31.97 13.56
CA ALA A 70 -4.22 31.32 12.38
C ALA A 70 -3.13 30.89 11.38
N ALA A 71 -2.08 31.71 11.21
CA ALA A 71 -0.94 31.36 10.38
C ALA A 71 -0.24 30.09 10.89
N ALA A 72 0.07 30.01 12.19
CA ALA A 72 0.68 28.83 12.79
C ALA A 72 -0.19 27.56 12.64
N HIS A 73 -1.51 27.70 12.78
CA HIS A 73 -2.44 26.60 12.55
C HIS A 73 -2.38 26.10 11.10
N HIS A 74 -2.43 27.00 10.11
CA HIS A 74 -2.36 26.62 8.71
C HIS A 74 -1.00 26.04 8.31
N ILE A 75 0.11 26.51 8.88
CA ILE A 75 1.44 25.91 8.70
C ILE A 75 1.46 24.46 9.23
N ALA A 76 0.83 24.20 10.37
CA ALA A 76 0.72 22.84 10.90
C ALA A 76 -0.08 21.92 9.96
N GLN A 77 -1.17 22.42 9.36
CA GLN A 77 -1.98 21.68 8.38
C GLN A 77 -1.21 21.44 7.07
N TYR A 78 -0.49 22.45 6.58
CA TYR A 78 0.42 22.32 5.44
C TYR A 78 1.42 21.17 5.68
N ASN A 79 2.13 21.21 6.80
CA ASN A 79 3.12 20.18 7.16
C ASN A 79 2.48 18.80 7.26
N HIS A 80 1.27 18.70 7.83
CA HIS A 80 0.54 17.44 7.89
C HIS A 80 0.25 16.88 6.49
N HIS A 81 -0.20 17.72 5.55
CA HIS A 81 -0.48 17.27 4.20
C HIS A 81 0.77 16.96 3.38
N ILE A 82 1.89 17.66 3.60
CA ILE A 82 3.17 17.28 3.01
C ILE A 82 3.61 15.89 3.50
N GLN A 83 3.44 15.57 4.80
CA GLN A 83 3.73 14.23 5.31
C GLN A 83 2.84 13.15 4.68
N GLN A 84 1.56 13.45 4.43
CA GLN A 84 0.66 12.52 3.74
C GLN A 84 1.01 12.38 2.25
N PHE A 85 1.40 13.46 1.58
CA PHE A 85 1.93 13.44 0.22
C PHE A 85 3.15 12.53 0.12
N ASP A 86 4.12 12.68 1.02
CA ASP A 86 5.33 11.84 1.05
C ASP A 86 4.98 10.38 1.29
N HIS A 87 4.07 10.10 2.24
CA HIS A 87 3.59 8.75 2.52
C HIS A 87 2.98 8.09 1.29
N HIS A 88 2.07 8.78 0.61
CA HIS A 88 1.40 8.25 -0.57
C HIS A 88 2.32 8.15 -1.79
N THR A 89 3.32 9.04 -1.92
CA THR A 89 4.35 8.91 -2.95
C THR A 89 5.19 7.65 -2.71
N ALA A 90 5.59 7.38 -1.46
CA ALA A 90 6.32 6.16 -1.12
C ALA A 90 5.49 4.88 -1.36
N GLU A 91 4.20 4.87 -1.01
CA GLU A 91 3.32 3.73 -1.30
C GLU A 91 3.06 3.56 -2.80
N HIS A 92 2.95 4.65 -3.57
CA HIS A 92 2.91 4.60 -5.03
C HIS A 92 4.16 3.91 -5.58
N GLU A 93 5.36 4.36 -5.21
CA GLU A 93 6.62 3.77 -5.66
C GLU A 93 6.73 2.29 -5.29
N ARG A 94 6.34 1.93 -4.06
CA ARG A 94 6.31 0.55 -3.59
C ARG A 94 5.40 -0.31 -4.46
N HIS A 95 4.17 0.13 -4.73
CA HIS A 95 3.22 -0.63 -5.54
C HIS A 95 3.62 -0.68 -7.01
N GLN A 96 4.22 0.39 -7.53
CA GLN A 96 4.77 0.41 -8.87
C GLN A 96 5.90 -0.61 -9.01
N ALA A 97 6.84 -0.66 -8.06
CA ALA A 97 7.91 -1.65 -8.04
C ALA A 97 7.37 -3.10 -7.95
N LEU A 98 6.31 -3.33 -7.16
CA LEU A 98 5.64 -4.64 -7.11
C LEU A 98 4.98 -5.01 -8.45
N ALA A 99 4.33 -4.06 -9.12
CA ALA A 99 3.73 -4.28 -10.43
C ALA A 99 4.81 -4.61 -11.48
N ASP A 100 5.96 -3.94 -11.44
CA ASP A 100 7.09 -4.15 -12.34
C ASP A 100 7.80 -5.49 -12.07
N ALA A 101 7.83 -5.94 -10.82
CA ALA A 101 8.37 -7.23 -10.41
C ALA A 101 7.51 -8.43 -10.87
N HIS A 102 6.26 -8.20 -11.30
CA HIS A 102 5.43 -9.24 -11.90
C HIS A 102 5.71 -9.32 -13.41
N PRO A 103 6.51 -10.31 -13.88
CA PRO A 103 6.76 -10.48 -15.29
C PRO A 103 5.46 -10.69 -16.06
N ASN A 104 5.35 -10.05 -17.23
CA ASN A 104 4.39 -10.39 -18.26
C ASN A 104 4.75 -11.79 -18.81
N TYR A 105 4.57 -12.86 -18.04
CA TYR A 105 4.60 -14.19 -18.62
C TYR A 105 3.41 -14.27 -19.59
N PRO A 106 3.63 -14.64 -20.87
CA PRO A 106 2.52 -15.00 -21.72
C PRO A 106 1.76 -16.11 -21.00
N GLN A 107 0.48 -15.86 -20.72
CA GLN A 107 -0.42 -16.88 -20.20
C GLN A 107 -0.25 -18.10 -21.12
N PRO A 108 0.10 -19.29 -20.59
CA PRO A 108 0.06 -20.49 -21.42
C PRO A 108 -1.36 -20.55 -21.98
N HIS A 109 -1.47 -20.52 -23.31
CA HIS A 109 -2.73 -20.80 -23.98
C HIS A 109 -3.29 -22.05 -23.32
N ARG A 110 -4.41 -21.93 -22.60
CA ARG A 110 -5.20 -23.08 -22.21
C ARG A 110 -5.64 -23.69 -23.54
N ARG A 111 -4.88 -24.65 -24.04
CA ARG A 111 -5.36 -25.54 -25.10
C ARG A 111 -6.60 -26.17 -24.51
N ASN A 112 -7.76 -25.82 -25.07
CA ASN A 112 -8.97 -26.53 -24.75
C ASN A 112 -8.76 -27.99 -25.18
N ILE A 113 -9.28 -28.93 -24.41
CA ILE A 113 -9.16 -30.36 -24.67
C ILE A 113 -9.79 -30.71 -26.04
N ASP A 114 -10.65 -29.81 -26.56
CA ASP A 114 -11.26 -29.84 -27.88
C ASP A 114 -10.29 -29.62 -29.06
N GLU A 115 -9.01 -29.28 -28.82
CA GLU A 115 -7.98 -29.16 -29.87
C GLU A 115 -7.15 -30.46 -30.05
N LEU A 116 -7.54 -31.54 -29.36
CA LEU A 116 -6.96 -32.89 -29.50
C LEU A 116 -7.96 -33.82 -30.20
N ASP A 117 -8.30 -33.52 -31.46
CA ASP A 117 -8.93 -34.47 -32.39
C ASP A 117 -8.38 -34.27 -33.82
#